data_AF-A0A3T0RRY7-F1
#
_entry.id   AF-A0A3T0RRY7-F1
#
_cell.length_a   1.000
_cell.length_b   1.000
_cell.length_c   1.000
_cell.angle_alpha   90.00
_cell.angle_beta   90.00
_cell.angle_gamma   90.00
#
_symmetry.space_group_name_H-M   'P 1'
#
loop_
_entity.id
_entity.type
_entity.pdbx_description
1 polymer ?
#
loop_
_entity_poly.entity_id
_entity_poly.type
_entity_poly.pdbx_seq_one_letter_code
_entity_poly.pdbx_strand_id
1 'polypeptide(L)'
;MEGSEFDKKRIQFLSQSLEQKKLEIQLVQLDGSSNSKSRNIASVDEDVQKSLSKIKHKDVDLSEFYFMRVKELKQKKKIKEALVMLDKIKKSTANDEYLARADYESIALQCSNLKLSEVCIDILDNMVLQYPESNWTGRGLQWLSKSYSVLNRKEDSHKIDGIIKSDFGGLKVE
;
A
#
# COMPACT_ATOMS: atom_id res chain seq x y z
N MET A 1 -15.23 25.52 -13.19
CA MET A 1 -15.76 24.59 -12.19
C MET A 1 -14.55 24.08 -11.41
N GLU A 2 -14.33 24.66 -10.23
CA GLU A 2 -13.28 24.23 -9.30
C GLU A 2 -13.63 22.88 -8.69
N GLY A 3 -12.62 22.03 -8.46
CA GLY A 3 -12.79 20.81 -7.66
C GLY A 3 -13.33 21.13 -6.27
N SER A 4 -14.09 20.21 -5.67
CA SER A 4 -14.70 20.43 -4.36
C SER A 4 -13.63 20.80 -3.32
N GLU A 5 -13.94 21.69 -2.39
CA GLU A 5 -13.02 22.08 -1.31
C GLU A 5 -12.51 20.85 -0.52
N PHE A 6 -13.34 19.82 -0.44
CA PHE A 6 -13.02 18.52 0.14
C PHE A 6 -11.84 17.84 -0.57
N ASP A 7 -11.82 17.84 -1.90
CA ASP A 7 -10.74 17.22 -2.63
C ASP A 7 -9.43 18.03 -2.57
N LYS A 8 -9.50 19.36 -2.48
CA LYS A 8 -8.31 20.20 -2.26
C LYS A 8 -7.66 19.88 -0.91
N LYS A 9 -8.46 19.69 0.15
CA LYS A 9 -8.00 19.25 1.47
C LYS A 9 -7.44 17.83 1.45
N ARG A 10 -8.04 16.92 0.66
CA ARG A 10 -7.57 15.55 0.48
C ARG A 10 -6.15 15.48 -0.10
N ILE A 11 -5.82 16.28 -1.12
CA ILE A 11 -4.47 16.28 -1.70
C ILE A 11 -3.43 16.74 -0.68
N GLN A 12 -3.76 17.76 0.11
CA GLN A 12 -2.91 18.22 1.20
C GLN A 12 -2.73 17.13 2.26
N PHE A 13 -3.80 16.43 2.61
CA PHE A 13 -3.77 15.29 3.53
C PHE A 13 -2.85 14.18 3.02
N LEU A 14 -2.97 13.77 1.75
CA LEU A 14 -2.11 12.74 1.15
C LEU A 14 -0.63 13.10 1.24
N SER A 15 -0.28 14.34 0.91
CA SER A 15 1.10 14.85 1.05
C SER A 15 1.59 14.82 2.50
N GLN A 16 0.75 15.28 3.44
CA GLN A 16 1.10 15.30 4.86
C GLN A 16 1.24 13.89 5.44
N SER A 17 0.37 12.96 5.05
CA SER A 17 0.43 11.57 5.47
C SER A 17 1.71 10.88 5.01
N LEU A 18 2.13 11.11 3.75
CA LEU A 18 3.39 10.58 3.23
C LEU A 18 4.59 11.15 3.98
N GLU A 19 4.60 12.46 4.25
CA GLU A 19 5.67 13.12 4.99
C GLU A 19 5.75 12.62 6.45
N GLN A 20 4.61 12.54 7.14
CA GLN A 20 4.52 12.01 8.50
C GLN A 20 5.00 10.56 8.59
N LYS A 21 4.61 9.71 7.63
CA LYS A 21 5.03 8.31 7.61
C LYS A 21 6.52 8.14 7.30
N LYS A 22 7.08 8.97 6.41
CA LYS A 22 8.53 9.00 6.19
C LYS A 22 9.28 9.36 7.48
N LEU A 23 8.79 10.33 8.24
CA LEU A 23 9.38 10.71 9.53
C LEU A 23 9.24 9.58 10.57
N GLU A 24 8.10 8.91 10.65
CA GLU A 24 7.89 7.77 11.55
C GLU A 24 8.85 6.62 11.25
N ILE A 25 9.03 6.27 9.97
CA ILE A 25 9.99 5.22 9.54
C ILE A 25 11.42 5.63 9.91
N GLN A 26 11.81 6.89 9.68
CA GLN A 26 13.14 7.38 10.05
C GLN A 26 13.38 7.33 11.57
N LEU A 27 12.37 7.64 12.39
CA LEU A 27 12.47 7.55 13.85
C LEU A 27 12.67 6.10 14.32
N VAL A 28 11.94 5.13 13.76
CA VAL A 28 12.13 3.71 14.09
C VAL A 28 13.53 3.22 13.71
N GLN A 29 14.09 3.68 12.59
CA GLN A 29 15.46 3.35 12.18
C GLN A 29 16.53 3.96 13.10
N LEU A 30 16.27 5.14 13.68
CA LEU A 30 17.15 5.81 14.64
C LEU A 30 17.12 5.15 16.03
N ASP A 31 15.95 4.72 16.50
CA ASP A 31 15.80 3.98 17.76
C ASP A 31 16.38 2.56 17.68
N GLY A 32 16.35 1.92 16.50
CA GLY A 32 17.04 0.66 16.25
C GLY A 32 18.59 0.77 16.29
N SER A 33 19.14 1.98 16.17
CA SER A 33 20.58 2.24 16.19
C SER A 33 21.10 2.74 17.55
N SER A 34 20.23 2.90 18.55
CA SER A 34 20.59 3.52 19.84
C SER A 34 20.24 2.61 21.03
N ASN A 35 21.28 2.14 21.73
CA ASN A 35 21.29 1.47 23.05
C ASN A 35 20.98 -0.04 23.13
N SER A 36 21.95 -0.85 22.69
CA SER A 36 22.30 -2.09 23.41
C SER A 36 23.01 -1.76 24.74
N LYS A 37 22.25 -1.42 25.79
CA LYS A 37 22.73 -1.52 27.18
C LYS A 37 21.80 -2.44 27.97
N SER A 38 22.20 -3.71 27.97
CA SER A 38 21.64 -4.79 28.77
C SER A 38 21.53 -4.39 30.24
N ARG A 39 20.30 -4.35 30.77
CA ARG A 39 20.02 -4.67 32.18
C ARG A 39 19.73 -6.16 32.22
N ASN A 40 20.64 -6.93 32.82
CA ASN A 40 20.49 -8.35 33.05
C ASN A 40 19.26 -8.60 33.95
N ILE A 41 18.16 -9.03 33.35
CA ILE A 41 17.07 -9.74 34.02
C ILE A 41 17.41 -11.23 33.89
N ALA A 42 17.26 -11.97 34.99
CA ALA A 42 17.67 -13.36 35.17
C ALA A 42 17.44 -14.25 33.93
N SER A 43 18.50 -14.97 33.55
CA SER A 43 18.58 -15.80 32.35
C SER A 43 17.54 -16.92 32.37
N VAL A 44 16.66 -16.91 31.37
CA VAL A 44 16.11 -18.14 30.81
C VAL A 44 17.20 -18.74 29.93
N ASP A 45 17.51 -20.02 30.12
CA ASP A 45 18.52 -20.76 29.35
C ASP A 45 18.52 -20.34 27.88
N GLU A 46 19.65 -19.76 27.42
CA GLU A 46 19.81 -19.28 26.04
C GLU A 46 19.57 -20.42 25.02
N ASP A 47 19.77 -21.68 25.43
CA ASP A 47 19.52 -22.86 24.63
C ASP A 47 18.03 -23.20 24.50
N VAL A 48 17.20 -22.88 25.49
CA VAL A 48 15.73 -23.03 25.41
C VAL A 48 15.13 -21.92 24.55
N GLN A 49 15.65 -20.70 24.64
CA GLN A 49 15.20 -19.56 23.82
C GLN A 49 15.64 -19.68 22.36
N LYS A 50 16.83 -20.22 22.08
CA LYS A 50 17.27 -20.61 20.72
C LYS A 50 16.47 -21.78 20.14
N SER A 51 16.03 -22.72 20.98
CA SER A 51 15.22 -23.86 20.55
C SER A 51 13.76 -23.45 20.25
N LEU A 52 13.20 -22.49 20.99
CA LEU A 52 11.86 -21.96 20.75
C LEU A 52 11.79 -20.94 19.58
N SER A 53 12.89 -20.24 19.27
CA SER A 53 12.94 -19.29 18.15
C SER A 53 13.22 -19.94 16.79
N LYS A 54 13.65 -21.21 16.74
CA LYS A 54 13.90 -21.97 15.50
C LYS A 54 12.70 -22.76 14.98
N ILE A 55 11.55 -22.71 15.66
CA ILE A 55 10.28 -23.26 15.18
C ILE A 55 9.24 -22.13 15.04
N LYS A 56 9.63 -20.98 14.51
CA LYS A 56 8.69 -20.22 13.69
C LYS A 56 8.66 -20.97 12.35
N HIS A 57 7.61 -21.75 12.12
CA HIS A 57 7.24 -22.07 10.74
C HIS A 57 7.35 -20.75 9.97
N LYS A 58 8.25 -20.68 8.97
CA LYS A 58 8.12 -19.66 7.95
C LYS A 58 6.73 -19.92 7.37
N ASP A 59 5.74 -19.16 7.81
CA ASP A 59 4.42 -19.18 7.19
C ASP A 59 4.69 -19.01 5.70
N VAL A 60 4.38 -20.06 4.95
CA VAL A 60 4.69 -20.09 3.51
C VAL A 60 3.81 -19.01 2.90
N ASP A 61 4.43 -17.92 2.46
CA ASP A 61 3.69 -16.84 1.82
C ASP A 61 3.19 -17.31 0.45
N LEU A 62 1.87 -17.54 0.35
CA LEU A 62 1.20 -18.00 -0.86
C LEU A 62 0.69 -16.83 -1.73
N SER A 63 1.10 -15.59 -1.45
CA SER A 63 0.61 -14.40 -2.15
C SER A 63 0.79 -14.48 -3.65
N GLU A 64 1.96 -14.90 -4.13
CA GLU A 64 2.22 -15.03 -5.57
C GLU A 64 1.33 -16.09 -6.23
N PHE A 65 1.09 -17.22 -5.56
CA PHE A 65 0.16 -18.24 -6.04
C PHE A 65 -1.26 -17.67 -6.17
N TYR A 66 -1.73 -16.92 -5.16
CA TYR A 66 -3.03 -16.27 -5.22
C TYR A 66 -3.10 -15.17 -6.29
N PHE A 67 -2.03 -14.39 -6.50
CA PHE A 67 -1.98 -13.39 -7.59
C PHE A 67 -2.06 -14.04 -8.98
N MET A 68 -1.39 -15.18 -9.20
CA MET A 68 -1.59 -15.94 -10.44
C MET A 68 -3.05 -16.33 -10.62
N ARG A 69 -3.70 -16.81 -9.54
CA ARG A 69 -5.11 -17.19 -9.59
C ARG A 69 -6.03 -16.01 -9.85
N VAL A 70 -5.76 -14.84 -9.27
CA VAL A 70 -6.48 -13.59 -9.56
C VAL A 70 -6.43 -13.26 -11.05
N LYS A 71 -5.25 -13.36 -11.67
CA LYS A 71 -5.07 -13.09 -13.10
C LYS A 71 -5.92 -14.03 -13.98
N GLU A 72 -5.94 -15.32 -13.67
CA GLU A 72 -6.79 -16.29 -14.36
C GLU A 72 -8.29 -15.99 -14.20
N LEU A 73 -8.71 -15.63 -13.00
CA LEU A 73 -10.11 -15.32 -12.70
C LEU A 73 -10.57 -14.03 -13.40
N LYS A 74 -9.69 -13.03 -13.51
CA LYS A 74 -9.90 -11.81 -14.32
C LYS A 74 -10.17 -12.16 -15.78
N GLN A 75 -9.34 -13.01 -16.39
CA GLN A 75 -9.52 -13.46 -17.78
C GLN A 75 -10.84 -14.19 -17.98
N LYS A 76 -11.26 -14.98 -16.99
CA LYS A 76 -12.54 -15.70 -16.98
C LYS A 76 -13.74 -14.82 -16.57
N LYS A 77 -13.56 -13.51 -16.37
CA LYS A 77 -14.58 -12.56 -15.89
C LYS A 77 -15.24 -12.96 -14.56
N LYS A 78 -14.55 -13.74 -13.73
CA LYS A 78 -15.00 -14.22 -12.41
C LYS A 78 -14.60 -13.24 -11.31
N ILE A 79 -15.17 -12.04 -11.34
CA ILE A 79 -14.78 -10.92 -10.48
C ILE A 79 -14.93 -11.24 -8.98
N LYS A 80 -16.05 -11.83 -8.57
CA LYS A 80 -16.28 -12.19 -7.15
C LYS A 80 -15.24 -13.18 -6.63
N GLU A 81 -14.89 -14.20 -7.42
CA GLU A 81 -13.87 -15.18 -7.05
C GLU A 81 -12.48 -14.52 -6.97
N ALA A 82 -12.17 -13.59 -7.88
CA ALA A 82 -10.92 -12.85 -7.85
C ALA A 82 -10.77 -12.01 -6.57
N LEU A 83 -11.84 -11.33 -6.14
CA LEU A 83 -11.87 -10.58 -4.87
C LEU A 83 -11.65 -11.49 -3.66
N VAL A 84 -12.21 -12.71 -3.66
CA VAL A 84 -11.96 -13.69 -2.59
C VAL A 84 -10.49 -14.09 -2.53
N MET A 85 -9.80 -14.23 -3.67
CA MET A 85 -8.37 -14.53 -3.69
C MET A 85 -7.54 -13.36 -3.14
N LEU A 86 -7.91 -12.12 -3.45
CA LEU A 86 -7.24 -10.93 -2.91
C LEU A 86 -7.40 -10.82 -1.39
N ASP A 87 -8.57 -11.15 -0.85
CA ASP A 87 -8.79 -11.22 0.60
C ASP A 87 -7.93 -12.31 1.27
N LYS A 88 -7.71 -13.45 0.59
CA LYS A 88 -6.78 -14.48 1.09
C LYS A 88 -5.35 -13.97 1.20
N ILE A 89 -4.89 -13.18 0.21
CA ILE A 89 -3.55 -12.56 0.24
C ILE A 89 -3.42 -11.67 1.48
N LYS A 90 -4.39 -10.79 1.71
CA LYS A 90 -4.40 -9.87 2.86
C LYS A 90 -4.38 -10.57 4.22
N LYS A 91 -4.88 -11.80 4.29
CA LYS A 91 -4.88 -12.63 5.49
C LYS A 91 -3.62 -13.48 5.64
N SER A 92 -2.88 -13.72 4.57
CA SER A 92 -1.75 -14.66 4.54
C SER A 92 -0.37 -14.01 4.53
N THR A 93 -0.27 -12.72 4.22
CA THR A 93 1.02 -12.03 4.13
C THR A 93 1.11 -10.85 5.10
N ALA A 94 2.33 -10.58 5.54
CA ALA A 94 2.72 -9.35 6.24
C ALA A 94 3.60 -8.46 5.34
N ASN A 95 3.72 -8.78 4.05
CA ASN A 95 4.50 -7.99 3.11
C ASN A 95 3.67 -6.83 2.56
N ASP A 96 4.04 -5.61 2.94
CA ASP A 96 3.36 -4.37 2.55
C ASP A 96 3.22 -4.20 1.03
N GLU A 97 4.19 -4.66 0.22
CA GLU A 97 4.10 -4.58 -1.24
C GLU A 97 3.00 -5.52 -1.79
N TYR A 98 2.83 -6.69 -1.18
CA TYR A 98 1.74 -7.60 -1.56
C TYR A 98 0.39 -7.15 -1.03
N LEU A 99 0.33 -6.55 0.16
CA LEU A 99 -0.89 -5.96 0.70
C LEU A 99 -1.36 -4.79 -0.19
N ALA A 100 -0.46 -3.86 -0.52
CA ALA A 100 -0.73 -2.74 -1.41
C ALA A 100 -1.14 -3.21 -2.81
N ARG A 101 -0.47 -4.24 -3.37
CA ARG A 101 -0.89 -4.87 -4.64
C ARG A 101 -2.31 -5.43 -4.56
N ALA A 102 -2.66 -6.07 -3.44
CA ALA A 102 -3.98 -6.66 -3.27
C ALA A 102 -5.09 -5.61 -3.16
N ASP A 103 -4.82 -4.48 -2.50
CA ASP A 103 -5.72 -3.31 -2.47
C ASP A 103 -5.87 -2.68 -3.86
N TYR A 104 -4.76 -2.44 -4.56
CA TYR A 104 -4.77 -1.91 -5.92
C TYR A 104 -5.59 -2.80 -6.87
N GLU A 105 -5.36 -4.12 -6.86
CA GLU A 105 -6.10 -5.06 -7.70
C GLU A 105 -7.59 -5.14 -7.31
N SER A 106 -7.92 -4.92 -6.04
CA SER A 106 -9.31 -4.83 -5.59
C SER A 106 -10.01 -3.60 -6.18
N ILE A 107 -9.34 -2.44 -6.16
CA ILE A 107 -9.82 -1.22 -6.84
C ILE A 107 -9.98 -1.50 -8.34
N ALA A 108 -9.00 -2.13 -8.98
CA ALA A 108 -9.01 -2.44 -10.41
C ALA A 108 -10.18 -3.37 -10.82
N LEU A 109 -10.67 -4.20 -9.91
CA LEU A 109 -11.81 -5.09 -10.13
C LEU A 109 -13.16 -4.41 -9.86
N GLN A 110 -13.22 -3.50 -8.89
CA GLN A 110 -14.47 -2.88 -8.42
C GLN A 110 -14.78 -1.56 -9.11
N CYS A 111 -13.75 -0.80 -9.48
CA CYS A 111 -13.87 0.46 -10.19
C CYS A 111 -13.53 0.29 -11.66
N SER A 112 -14.50 0.63 -12.51
CA SER A 112 -14.31 0.65 -13.95
C SER A 112 -13.97 2.06 -14.43
N ASN A 113 -13.10 2.13 -15.44
CA ASN A 113 -12.68 3.36 -16.13
C ASN A 113 -11.92 4.37 -15.26
N LEU A 114 -11.50 5.47 -15.90
CA LEU A 114 -10.83 6.61 -15.28
C LEU A 114 -11.75 7.44 -14.37
N LYS A 115 -12.93 6.95 -13.99
CA LYS A 115 -13.83 7.65 -13.07
C LYS A 115 -13.99 6.81 -11.80
N LEU A 116 -13.04 6.99 -10.88
CA LEU A 116 -13.04 6.32 -9.58
C LEU A 116 -14.29 6.76 -8.79
N SER A 117 -14.97 5.79 -8.18
CA SER A 117 -16.00 6.08 -7.17
C SER A 117 -15.34 6.56 -5.87
N GLU A 118 -16.11 7.22 -5.01
CA GLU A 118 -15.62 7.65 -3.68
C GLU A 118 -15.01 6.48 -2.90
N VAL A 119 -15.67 5.31 -2.92
CA VAL A 119 -15.16 4.09 -2.27
C VAL A 119 -13.76 3.71 -2.75
N CYS A 120 -13.48 3.82 -4.05
CA CYS A 120 -12.15 3.50 -4.57
C CYS A 120 -11.11 4.56 -4.24
N ILE A 121 -11.53 5.83 -4.13
CA ILE A 121 -10.63 6.89 -3.66
C ILE A 121 -10.30 6.66 -2.18
N ASP A 122 -11.26 6.27 -1.35
CA ASP A 122 -11.01 5.98 0.07
C ASP A 122 -10.06 4.78 0.25
N ILE A 123 -10.15 3.76 -0.61
CA ILE A 123 -9.16 2.66 -0.61
C ILE A 123 -7.77 3.18 -1.00
N LEU A 124 -7.66 4.09 -1.98
CA LEU A 124 -6.38 4.71 -2.34
C LEU A 124 -5.81 5.57 -1.20
N ASP A 125 -6.64 6.34 -0.52
CA ASP A 125 -6.24 7.13 0.65
C ASP A 125 -5.69 6.19 1.75
N ASN A 126 -6.37 5.06 1.99
CA ASN A 126 -5.89 4.04 2.92
C ASN A 126 -4.57 3.40 2.49
N MET A 127 -4.37 3.13 1.20
CA MET A 127 -3.10 2.60 0.70
C MET A 127 -1.94 3.57 0.98
N VAL A 128 -2.15 4.87 0.83
CA VAL A 128 -1.15 5.90 1.14
C VAL A 128 -0.80 5.93 2.62
N LEU A 129 -1.80 5.72 3.49
CA LEU A 129 -1.60 5.70 4.94
C LEU A 129 -0.90 4.42 5.43
N GLN A 130 -1.25 3.27 4.86
CA GLN A 130 -0.77 1.97 5.33
C GLN A 130 0.55 1.56 4.65
N TYR A 131 0.70 1.82 3.36
CA TYR A 131 1.82 1.33 2.54
C TYR A 131 2.46 2.48 1.72
N PRO A 132 2.99 3.53 2.38
CA PRO A 132 3.45 4.75 1.72
C PRO A 132 4.65 4.53 0.78
N GLU A 133 5.47 3.50 1.01
CA GLU A 133 6.66 3.20 0.20
C GLU A 133 6.38 2.19 -0.94
N SER A 134 5.16 1.65 -1.02
CA SER A 134 4.84 0.63 -2.02
C SER A 134 4.75 1.21 -3.44
N ASN A 135 5.30 0.48 -4.43
CA ASN A 135 5.13 0.87 -5.83
C ASN A 135 3.66 0.82 -6.27
N TRP A 136 2.85 -0.03 -5.64
CA TRP A 136 1.40 -0.13 -5.92
C TRP A 136 0.62 1.07 -5.40
N THR A 137 1.07 1.70 -4.31
CA THR A 137 0.57 3.00 -3.85
C THR A 137 0.86 4.08 -4.89
N GLY A 138 2.09 4.12 -5.43
CA GLY A 138 2.44 5.02 -6.53
C GLY A 138 1.57 4.80 -7.79
N ARG A 139 1.32 3.54 -8.17
CA ARG A 139 0.41 3.20 -9.28
C ARG A 139 -1.04 3.63 -9.01
N GLY A 140 -1.50 3.48 -7.77
CA GLY A 140 -2.81 3.96 -7.33
C GLY A 140 -2.95 5.48 -7.47
N LEU A 141 -1.96 6.23 -7.01
CA LEU A 141 -1.90 7.69 -7.17
C LEU A 141 -1.85 8.11 -8.65
N GLN A 142 -1.16 7.36 -9.50
CA GLN A 142 -1.18 7.61 -10.95
C GLN A 142 -2.58 7.45 -11.55
N TRP A 143 -3.34 6.46 -11.12
CA TRP A 143 -4.73 6.31 -11.55
C TRP A 143 -5.56 7.50 -11.05
N LEU A 144 -5.43 7.90 -9.79
CA LEU A 144 -6.11 9.08 -9.25
C LEU A 144 -5.80 10.36 -10.04
N SER A 145 -4.53 10.60 -10.37
CA SER A 145 -4.11 11.74 -11.19
C SER A 145 -4.81 11.72 -12.56
N LYS A 146 -4.76 10.58 -13.26
CA LYS A 146 -5.44 10.41 -14.56
C LYS A 146 -6.95 10.64 -14.44
N SER A 147 -7.56 10.17 -13.35
CA SER A 147 -8.98 10.37 -13.07
C SER A 147 -9.32 11.85 -12.90
N TYR A 148 -8.54 12.60 -12.11
CA TYR A 148 -8.73 14.04 -11.98
C TYR A 148 -8.53 14.79 -13.30
N SER A 149 -7.55 14.38 -14.12
CA SER A 149 -7.37 14.96 -15.45
C SER A 149 -8.59 14.76 -16.35
N VAL A 150 -9.18 13.55 -16.39
CA VAL A 150 -10.38 13.25 -17.19
C VAL A 150 -11.60 14.04 -16.69
N LEU A 151 -11.68 14.32 -15.38
CA LEU A 151 -12.70 15.15 -14.77
C LEU A 151 -12.44 16.66 -14.93
N ASN A 152 -11.49 17.07 -15.78
CA ASN A 152 -11.07 18.44 -16.02
C ASN A 152 -10.54 19.17 -14.75
N ARG A 153 -10.04 18.40 -13.78
CA ARG A 153 -9.39 18.90 -12.55
C ARG A 153 -7.87 18.84 -12.70
N LYS A 154 -7.37 19.61 -13.67
CA LYS A 154 -5.95 19.55 -14.09
C LYS A 154 -4.98 19.97 -12.99
N GLU A 155 -5.32 20.97 -12.18
CA GLU A 155 -4.47 21.40 -11.06
C GLU A 155 -4.29 20.31 -10.01
N ASP A 156 -5.37 19.60 -9.69
CA ASP A 156 -5.35 18.51 -8.72
C ASP A 156 -4.55 17.32 -9.24
N SER A 157 -4.72 16.98 -10.52
CA SER A 157 -3.88 15.99 -11.21
C SER A 157 -2.39 16.37 -11.16
N HIS A 158 -2.04 17.64 -11.44
CA HIS A 158 -0.65 18.10 -11.37
C HIS A 158 -0.05 18.04 -9.97
N LYS A 159 -0.84 18.31 -8.92
CA LYS A 159 -0.35 18.16 -7.53
C LYS A 159 -0.06 16.70 -7.21
N ILE A 160 -0.94 15.79 -7.60
CA ILE A 160 -0.70 14.34 -7.43
C ILE A 160 0.52 13.89 -8.23
N ASP A 161 0.70 14.37 -9.47
CA ASP A 161 1.90 14.10 -10.27
C ASP A 161 3.19 14.58 -9.59
N GLY A 162 3.12 15.72 -8.89
CA GLY A 162 4.20 16.23 -8.06
C GLY A 162 4.60 15.25 -6.95
N ILE A 163 3.62 14.75 -6.21
CA ILE A 163 3.80 13.72 -5.17
C ILE A 163 4.42 12.44 -5.77
N ILE A 164 3.90 11.97 -6.91
CA ILE A 164 4.41 10.76 -7.57
C ILE A 164 5.88 10.92 -7.97
N LYS A 165 6.27 12.10 -8.47
CA LYS A 165 7.65 12.39 -8.86
C LYS A 165 8.59 12.47 -7.65
N SER A 166 8.17 13.13 -6.58
CA SER A 166 9.02 13.27 -5.38
C SER A 166 9.20 11.97 -4.64
N ASP A 167 8.13 11.16 -4.54
CA ASP A 167 8.08 10.05 -3.60
C ASP A 167 8.29 8.68 -4.25
N PHE A 168 8.03 8.57 -5.56
CA PHE A 168 8.11 7.30 -6.29
C PHE A 168 9.02 7.39 -7.52
N GLY A 169 9.86 8.42 -7.61
CA GLY A 169 10.87 8.57 -8.68
C GLY A 169 10.29 8.72 -10.09
N GLY A 170 9.01 9.09 -10.21
CA GLY A 170 8.35 9.24 -11.51
C GLY A 170 8.16 7.92 -12.24
N LEU A 171 7.63 6.89 -11.55
CA LEU A 171 7.20 5.59 -12.08
C LEU A 171 6.81 5.67 -13.58
N LYS A 172 7.65 5.11 -14.46
CA LYS A 172 7.34 4.97 -15.88
C LYS A 172 6.34 3.84 -16.05
N VAL A 173 5.23 4.11 -16.72
CA VAL A 173 4.23 3.10 -17.04
C VAL A 173 4.73 2.33 -18.27
N GLU A 174 4.96 1.03 -18.11
CA GLU A 174 4.81 0.06 -19.21
C GLU A 174 3.33 -0.28 -19.40
#